data_AF-A0A7K1BFW3-F1
#
_entry.id   AF-A0A7K1BFW3-F1
#
_cell.length_a   1.000
_cell.length_b   1.000
_cell.length_c   1.000
_cell.angle_alpha   90.00
_cell.angle_beta   90.00
_cell.angle_gamma   90.00
#
_symmetry.space_group_name_H-M   'P 1'
#
loop_
_entity.id
_entity.type
_entity.pdbx_description
1 polymer ?
#
loop_
_entity_poly.entity_id
_entity_poly.type
_entity_poly.pdbx_seq_one_letter_code
_entity_poly.pdbx_strand_id
1 'polypeptide(L)'
;NEDGTYRNNENESNIVIECLDWQRSKSNEEIRTNVSSVTNSAPVFGPYVAYSGITCNALNQVIQVPVPVNHKKSFNTATAVLIIGTTQDPATPYVWAKSLSKYIVGSRLVTLKGQGHTGYGRGSACTDDAVDTYLTTGKTPAKNLICTQ
;
A
#
# COMPACT_ATOMS: atom_id res chain seq x y z
N ASN A 1 -0.54 -21.69 16.09
CA ASN A 1 -0.64 -23.16 15.92
C ASN A 1 -1.28 -23.74 17.17
N GLU A 2 -1.88 -24.93 17.11
CA GLU A 2 -2.56 -25.55 18.27
C GLU A 2 -1.60 -25.87 19.43
N ASP A 3 -0.29 -25.93 19.16
CA ASP A 3 0.79 -26.18 20.12
C ASP A 3 1.30 -24.91 20.84
N GLY A 4 0.64 -23.76 20.67
CA GLY A 4 1.06 -22.49 21.26
C GLY A 4 2.23 -21.80 20.54
N THR A 5 2.72 -22.35 19.43
CA THR A 5 3.71 -21.68 18.58
C THR A 5 3.05 -20.74 17.58
N TYR A 6 3.80 -19.72 17.16
CA TYR A 6 3.39 -18.77 16.13
C TYR A 6 4.15 -19.07 14.83
N ARG A 7 3.46 -18.99 13.69
CA ARG A 7 4.07 -19.25 12.37
C ARG A 7 5.13 -18.19 12.02
N ASN A 8 4.86 -16.95 12.37
CA ASN A 8 5.75 -15.79 12.26
C ASN A 8 5.26 -14.72 13.25
N ASN A 9 5.91 -13.55 13.24
CA ASN A 9 5.55 -12.37 14.05
C ASN A 9 5.11 -11.20 13.16
N GLU A 10 4.52 -11.49 12.00
CA GLU A 10 4.21 -10.49 10.98
C GLU A 10 3.25 -9.43 11.50
N ASN A 11 2.19 -9.84 12.20
CA ASN A 11 1.18 -8.91 12.73
C ASN A 11 1.73 -8.00 13.83
N GLU A 12 2.56 -8.55 14.72
CA GLU A 12 3.21 -7.79 15.80
C GLU A 12 4.21 -6.79 15.22
N SER A 13 4.98 -7.21 14.22
CA SER A 13 5.99 -6.38 13.56
C SER A 13 5.35 -5.27 12.73
N ASN A 14 4.26 -5.58 12.01
CA ASN A 14 3.57 -4.61 11.15
C ASN A 14 3.10 -3.40 11.96
N ILE A 15 2.51 -3.62 13.14
CA ILE A 15 2.04 -2.53 14.01
C ILE A 15 3.19 -1.58 14.36
N VAL A 16 4.34 -2.11 14.78
CA VAL A 16 5.49 -1.29 15.17
C VAL A 16 6.03 -0.49 13.98
N ILE A 17 6.17 -1.14 12.82
CA ILE A 17 6.68 -0.52 11.59
C ILE A 17 5.71 0.55 11.08
N GLU A 18 4.41 0.25 10.99
CA GLU A 18 3.39 1.19 10.52
C GLU A 18 3.33 2.44 11.40
N CYS A 19 3.36 2.29 12.73
CA CYS A 19 3.33 3.43 13.65
C CYS A 19 4.60 4.31 13.54
N LEU A 20 5.74 3.71 13.21
CA LEU A 20 6.98 4.45 12.94
C LEU A 20 6.98 5.10 11.55
N ASP A 21 6.42 4.47 10.53
CA ASP A 21 6.44 5.02 9.16
C ASP A 21 5.41 6.15 8.96
N TRP A 22 4.27 6.12 9.68
CA TRP A 22 3.15 7.03 9.45
C TRP A 22 2.92 8.02 10.61
N GLN A 23 3.38 9.26 10.44
CA GLN A 23 3.34 10.32 11.47
C GLN A 23 1.98 11.02 11.68
N ARG A 24 0.92 10.63 10.97
CA ARG A 24 -0.40 11.28 11.11
C ARG A 24 -1.24 10.58 12.17
N SER A 25 -0.85 10.70 13.43
CA SER A 25 -1.68 10.22 14.52
C SER A 25 -2.85 11.18 14.76
N LYS A 26 -4.08 10.69 14.55
CA LYS A 26 -5.28 11.29 15.15
C LYS A 26 -5.22 11.04 16.66
N SER A 27 -5.64 12.00 17.47
CA SER A 27 -5.83 11.78 18.91
C SER A 27 -6.88 10.68 19.15
N ASN A 28 -6.85 10.05 20.33
CA ASN A 28 -7.85 9.02 20.68
C ASN A 28 -9.30 9.55 20.61
N GLU A 29 -9.50 10.84 20.88
CA GLU A 29 -10.81 11.49 20.75
C GLU A 29 -11.23 11.68 19.29
N GLU A 30 -10.31 12.10 18.42
CA GLU A 30 -10.55 12.16 16.97
C GLU A 30 -10.82 10.78 16.37
N ILE A 31 -10.17 9.72 16.87
CA ILE A 31 -10.47 8.35 16.46
C ILE A 31 -11.90 8.00 16.84
N ARG A 32 -12.27 8.17 18.11
CA ARG A 32 -13.61 7.89 18.65
C ARG A 32 -14.71 8.60 17.85
N THR A 33 -14.55 9.88 17.58
CA THR A 33 -15.53 10.69 16.82
C THR A 33 -15.67 10.25 15.36
N ASN A 34 -14.64 9.63 14.77
CA ASN A 34 -14.66 9.16 13.38
C ASN A 34 -15.23 7.74 13.21
N VAL A 35 -15.44 6.98 14.30
CA VAL A 35 -15.85 5.56 14.24
C VAL A 35 -17.06 5.36 13.36
N SER A 36 -18.14 6.14 13.57
CA SER A 36 -19.37 6.01 12.79
C SER A 36 -19.16 6.23 11.30
N SER A 37 -18.27 7.17 10.91
CA SER A 37 -17.95 7.40 9.50
C SER A 37 -17.22 6.20 8.89
N VAL A 38 -16.26 5.63 9.61
CA VAL A 38 -15.51 4.45 9.16
C VAL A 38 -16.43 3.22 9.05
N THR A 39 -17.25 2.95 10.07
CA THR A 39 -18.17 1.82 10.07
C THR A 39 -19.26 1.94 9.00
N ASN A 40 -19.75 3.15 8.72
CA ASN A 40 -20.73 3.36 7.65
C ASN A 40 -20.11 3.20 6.26
N SER A 41 -18.84 3.58 6.09
CA SER A 41 -18.14 3.47 4.80
C SER A 41 -17.68 2.04 4.50
N ALA A 42 -17.42 1.24 5.55
CA ALA A 42 -17.02 -0.15 5.44
C ALA A 42 -17.76 -1.01 6.48
N PRO A 43 -19.04 -1.38 6.26
CA PRO A 43 -19.83 -2.09 7.28
C PRO A 43 -19.27 -3.43 7.74
N VAL A 44 -18.53 -4.12 6.86
CA VAL A 44 -17.92 -5.43 7.16
C VAL A 44 -16.65 -5.29 8.00
N PHE A 45 -15.71 -4.44 7.58
CA PHE A 45 -14.38 -4.35 8.21
C PHE A 45 -14.25 -3.19 9.19
N GLY A 46 -15.01 -2.11 8.98
CA GLY A 46 -14.98 -0.88 9.75
C GLY A 46 -15.07 -1.09 11.26
N PRO A 47 -16.00 -1.91 11.79
CA PRO A 47 -16.08 -2.17 13.23
C PRO A 47 -14.79 -2.74 13.84
N TYR A 48 -13.98 -3.46 13.06
CA TYR A 48 -12.73 -4.07 13.50
C TYR A 48 -11.53 -3.13 13.40
N VAL A 49 -11.54 -2.19 12.44
CA VAL A 49 -10.38 -1.32 12.15
C VAL A 49 -10.56 0.13 12.61
N ALA A 50 -11.77 0.56 12.98
CA ALA A 50 -12.07 1.95 13.30
C ALA A 50 -11.21 2.54 14.45
N TYR A 51 -10.69 1.69 15.33
CA TYR A 51 -9.87 2.09 16.48
C TYR A 51 -8.37 1.80 16.32
N SER A 52 -7.91 1.32 15.15
CA SER A 52 -6.53 0.83 14.97
C SER A 52 -5.44 1.86 15.33
N GLY A 53 -5.72 3.15 15.13
CA GLY A 53 -4.77 4.23 15.47
C GLY A 53 -4.46 4.40 16.96
N ILE A 54 -5.26 3.84 17.88
CA ILE A 54 -5.00 3.93 19.33
C ILE A 54 -3.67 3.24 19.68
N THR A 55 -3.36 2.13 19.03
CA THR A 55 -2.13 1.37 19.27
C THR A 55 -0.89 2.21 18.95
N CYS A 56 -0.93 3.00 17.87
CA CYS A 56 0.16 3.93 17.54
C CYS A 56 0.29 5.06 18.56
N ASN A 57 -0.82 5.57 19.10
CA ASN A 57 -0.76 6.59 20.16
C ASN A 57 -0.09 6.06 21.44
N ALA A 58 -0.31 4.79 21.79
CA ALA A 58 0.37 4.16 22.91
C ALA A 58 1.86 3.93 22.62
N LEU A 59 2.21 3.43 21.43
CA LEU A 59 3.60 3.18 21.05
C LEU A 59 4.43 4.46 20.92
N ASN A 60 3.90 5.50 20.29
CA ASN A 60 4.60 6.77 20.06
C ASN A 60 4.98 7.51 21.36
N GLN A 61 4.41 7.15 22.50
CA GLN A 61 4.86 7.66 23.81
C GLN A 61 6.23 7.09 24.22
N VAL A 62 6.64 5.97 23.62
CA VAL A 62 7.81 5.18 24.02
C VAL A 62 8.91 5.23 22.96
N ILE A 63 8.57 5.33 21.68
CA ILE A 63 9.52 5.35 20.55
C ILE A 63 9.63 6.76 19.94
N GLN A 64 10.87 7.23 19.73
CA GLN A 64 11.19 8.59 19.25
C GLN A 64 10.64 8.88 17.83
N VAL A 65 10.44 10.17 17.59
CA VAL A 65 9.72 10.76 16.45
C VAL A 65 10.30 10.32 15.09
N PRO A 66 9.47 9.95 14.11
CA PRO A 66 9.97 9.44 12.84
C PRO A 66 10.57 10.51 11.92
N VAL A 67 11.28 10.04 10.88
CA VAL A 67 11.89 10.89 9.85
C VAL A 67 10.79 11.56 9.00
N PRO A 68 10.78 12.90 8.86
CA PRO A 68 9.79 13.58 8.03
C PRO A 68 9.85 13.12 6.58
N VAL A 69 8.72 12.61 6.06
CA VAL A 69 8.62 12.26 4.63
C VAL A 69 8.33 13.53 3.83
N ASN A 70 9.29 13.94 2.99
CA ASN A 70 9.09 15.09 2.10
C ASN A 70 8.32 14.67 0.84
N HIS A 71 6.99 14.77 0.89
CA HIS A 71 6.10 14.46 -0.24
C HIS A 71 6.15 15.47 -1.40
N LYS A 72 6.99 16.52 -1.35
CA LYS A 72 6.93 17.64 -2.30
C LYS A 72 7.88 17.53 -3.48
N LYS A 73 8.72 16.49 -3.57
CA LYS A 73 9.67 16.36 -4.68
C LYS A 73 9.43 15.08 -5.44
N SER A 74 8.91 15.21 -6.67
CA SER A 74 9.11 14.17 -7.67
C SER A 74 10.61 13.85 -7.71
N PHE A 75 10.97 12.57 -7.72
CA PHE A 75 12.36 12.16 -7.75
C PHE A 75 12.64 11.30 -8.97
N ASN A 76 13.87 11.43 -9.47
CA ASN A 76 14.36 10.66 -10.61
C ASN A 76 15.03 9.38 -10.10
N THR A 77 14.87 8.31 -10.85
CA THR A 77 15.56 7.04 -10.62
C THR A 77 16.62 6.83 -11.70
N ALA A 78 17.66 6.05 -11.40
CA ALA A 78 18.72 5.74 -12.36
C ALA A 78 18.19 4.93 -13.56
N THR A 79 17.14 4.14 -13.35
CA THR A 79 16.45 3.32 -14.35
C THR A 79 14.94 3.54 -14.24
N ALA A 80 14.21 3.29 -15.34
CA ALA A 80 12.76 3.38 -15.32
C ALA A 80 12.17 2.36 -14.31
N VAL A 81 11.16 2.78 -13.57
CA VAL A 81 10.44 1.92 -12.60
C VAL A 81 9.11 1.45 -13.22
N LEU A 82 8.81 0.17 -13.10
CA LEU A 82 7.51 -0.39 -13.44
C LEU A 82 6.61 -0.41 -12.19
N ILE A 83 5.42 0.17 -12.28
CA ILE A 83 4.43 0.23 -11.20
C ILE A 83 3.20 -0.55 -11.65
N ILE A 84 2.68 -1.42 -10.80
CA ILE A 84 1.45 -2.17 -11.07
C ILE A 84 0.33 -1.60 -10.20
N GLY A 85 -0.85 -1.41 -10.78
CA GLY A 85 -2.03 -1.01 -10.04
C GLY A 85 -3.26 -1.78 -10.50
N THR A 86 -3.91 -2.47 -9.56
CA THR A 86 -5.15 -3.22 -9.81
C THR A 86 -6.37 -2.35 -9.54
N THR A 87 -7.33 -2.29 -10.47
CA THR A 87 -8.40 -1.30 -10.46
C THR A 87 -9.33 -1.37 -9.24
N GLN A 88 -9.55 -2.57 -8.68
CA GLN A 88 -10.38 -2.81 -7.50
C GLN A 88 -9.56 -3.50 -6.39
N ASP A 89 -8.34 -3.00 -6.16
CA ASP A 89 -7.49 -3.43 -5.04
C ASP A 89 -8.03 -2.87 -3.71
N PRO A 90 -8.42 -3.72 -2.75
CA PRO A 90 -9.00 -3.27 -1.48
C PRO A 90 -7.97 -2.79 -0.46
N ALA A 91 -6.69 -3.16 -0.60
CA ALA A 91 -5.64 -2.87 0.36
C ALA A 91 -4.75 -1.70 -0.09
N THR A 92 -4.41 -1.65 -1.38
CA THR A 92 -3.64 -0.56 -1.99
C THR A 92 -4.39 0.01 -3.19
N PRO A 93 -5.38 0.91 -2.97
CA PRO A 93 -6.27 1.40 -4.01
C PRO A 93 -5.54 1.91 -5.25
N TYR A 94 -6.10 1.66 -6.45
CA TYR A 94 -5.48 2.04 -7.74
C TYR A 94 -5.05 3.52 -7.84
N VAL A 95 -5.75 4.42 -7.14
CA VAL A 95 -5.38 5.83 -7.07
C VAL A 95 -4.00 6.06 -6.45
N TRP A 96 -3.55 5.20 -5.54
CA TRP A 96 -2.20 5.25 -4.97
C TRP A 96 -1.15 4.90 -6.01
N ALA A 97 -1.36 3.84 -6.81
CA ALA A 97 -0.46 3.48 -7.91
C ALA A 97 -0.36 4.60 -8.96
N LYS A 98 -1.49 5.24 -9.31
CA LYS A 98 -1.48 6.42 -10.20
C LYS A 98 -0.69 7.58 -9.60
N SER A 99 -0.84 7.84 -8.30
CA SER A 99 -0.09 8.90 -7.62
C SER A 99 1.41 8.60 -7.56
N LEU A 100 1.79 7.36 -7.26
CA LEU A 100 3.18 6.92 -7.26
C LEU A 100 3.82 7.05 -8.64
N SER A 101 3.08 6.71 -9.70
CA SER A 101 3.58 6.86 -11.08
C SER A 101 3.82 8.32 -11.48
N LYS A 102 3.02 9.26 -10.96
CA LYS A 102 3.28 10.70 -11.14
C LYS A 102 4.47 11.18 -10.30
N TYR A 103 4.71 10.54 -9.16
CA TYR A 103 5.78 10.90 -8.25
C TYR A 103 7.16 10.45 -8.76
N ILE A 104 7.25 9.26 -9.35
CA ILE A 104 8.48 8.71 -9.93
C ILE A 104 8.54 9.07 -11.41
N VAL A 105 9.36 10.07 -11.75
CA VAL A 105 9.52 10.55 -13.12
C VAL A 105 10.12 9.45 -14.00
N GLY A 106 9.54 9.25 -15.17
CA GLY A 106 10.00 8.19 -16.10
C GLY A 106 9.49 6.78 -15.78
N SER A 107 8.68 6.62 -14.72
CA SER A 107 8.00 5.35 -14.44
C SER A 107 7.01 4.94 -15.54
N ARG A 108 6.60 3.68 -15.52
CA ARG A 108 5.53 3.12 -16.36
C ARG A 108 4.50 2.43 -15.50
N LEU A 109 3.24 2.79 -15.68
CA LEU A 109 2.12 2.17 -14.98
C LEU A 109 1.53 1.04 -15.81
N VAL A 110 1.46 -0.15 -15.22
CA VAL A 110 0.66 -1.29 -15.68
C VAL A 110 -0.64 -1.30 -14.89
N THR A 111 -1.75 -1.08 -15.59
CA THR A 111 -3.10 -1.12 -15.01
C THR A 111 -3.66 -2.52 -15.21
N LEU A 112 -3.88 -3.27 -14.13
CA LEU A 112 -4.63 -4.51 -14.18
C LEU A 112 -6.11 -4.23 -13.90
N LYS A 113 -6.96 -4.38 -14.93
CA LYS A 113 -8.42 -4.33 -14.75
C LYS A 113 -8.87 -5.64 -14.12
N GLY A 114 -9.22 -5.57 -12.84
CA GLY A 114 -9.62 -6.74 -12.05
C GLY A 114 -9.90 -6.38 -10.59
N GLN A 115 -10.20 -7.42 -9.82
CA GLN A 115 -10.41 -7.40 -8.37
C GLN A 115 -9.29 -8.19 -7.68
N GLY A 116 -8.95 -7.78 -6.46
CA GLY A 116 -7.92 -8.45 -5.65
C GLY A 116 -6.71 -7.55 -5.40
N HIS A 117 -5.86 -8.02 -4.49
CA HIS A 117 -4.66 -7.30 -4.07
C HIS A 117 -3.44 -7.73 -4.89
N THR A 118 -2.58 -6.78 -5.26
CA THR A 118 -1.41 -6.97 -6.15
C THR A 118 -1.79 -7.30 -7.61
N GLY A 119 -0.83 -7.61 -8.48
CA GLY A 119 -1.12 -7.86 -9.90
C GLY A 119 -0.17 -8.77 -10.68
N TYR A 120 1.10 -8.92 -10.27
CA TYR A 120 2.02 -9.88 -10.89
C TYR A 120 1.77 -11.31 -10.38
N GLY A 121 1.77 -12.30 -11.26
CA GLY A 121 1.45 -13.69 -10.95
C GLY A 121 -0.02 -13.90 -10.57
N ARG A 122 -0.90 -12.97 -10.98
CA ARG A 122 -2.34 -13.00 -10.65
C ARG A 122 -3.22 -13.42 -11.83
N GLY A 123 -2.64 -14.05 -12.86
CA GLY A 123 -3.40 -14.68 -13.95
C GLY A 123 -3.64 -13.80 -15.17
N SER A 124 -2.91 -12.69 -15.33
CA SER A 124 -2.95 -11.86 -16.53
C SER A 124 -1.62 -11.95 -17.26
N ALA A 125 -1.56 -12.74 -18.35
CA ALA A 125 -0.35 -12.87 -19.16
C ALA A 125 0.20 -11.49 -19.61
N CYS A 126 -0.68 -10.55 -19.93
CA CYS A 126 -0.29 -9.16 -20.24
C CYS A 126 0.48 -8.47 -19.11
N THR A 127 0.08 -8.69 -17.85
CA THR A 127 0.78 -8.11 -16.69
C THR A 127 2.08 -8.87 -16.42
N ASP A 128 2.02 -10.20 -16.50
CA ASP A 128 3.15 -11.08 -16.22
C ASP A 128 4.28 -10.88 -17.23
N ASP A 129 3.97 -10.86 -18.54
CA ASP A 129 4.94 -10.62 -19.61
C ASP A 129 5.63 -9.25 -19.48
N ALA A 130 4.88 -8.22 -19.06
CA ALA A 130 5.43 -6.88 -18.86
C ALA A 130 6.42 -6.84 -17.68
N VAL A 131 6.10 -7.54 -16.60
CA VAL A 131 6.98 -7.65 -15.43
C VAL A 131 8.20 -8.51 -15.73
N ASP A 132 8.01 -9.66 -16.37
CA ASP A 132 9.10 -10.58 -16.75
C ASP A 132 10.08 -9.91 -17.70
N THR A 133 9.59 -9.18 -18.71
CA THR A 133 10.44 -8.39 -19.60
C THR A 133 11.25 -7.35 -18.83
N TYR A 134 10.61 -6.66 -17.88
CA TYR A 134 11.29 -5.66 -17.06
C TYR A 134 12.37 -6.27 -16.16
N LEU A 135 12.07 -7.37 -15.47
CA LEU A 135 13.01 -8.02 -14.56
C LEU A 135 14.19 -8.66 -15.30
N THR A 136 13.97 -9.19 -16.51
CA THR A 136 15.01 -9.89 -17.28
C THR A 136 15.85 -8.96 -18.16
N THR A 137 15.31 -7.81 -18.58
CA THR A 137 15.99 -6.91 -19.54
C THR A 137 16.15 -5.47 -19.06
N GLY A 138 15.49 -5.07 -17.98
CA GLY A 138 15.39 -3.68 -17.53
C GLY A 138 14.49 -2.80 -18.41
N LYS A 139 13.86 -3.34 -19.46
CA LYS A 139 13.01 -2.59 -20.38
C LYS A 139 11.59 -2.49 -19.85
N THR A 140 11.03 -1.28 -19.91
CA THR A 140 9.62 -1.04 -19.60
C THR A 140 8.80 -0.90 -20.88
N PRO A 141 7.46 -1.04 -20.81
CA PRO A 141 6.60 -0.70 -21.93
C PRO A 141 6.80 0.75 -22.40
N ALA A 142 6.71 1.00 -23.71
CA ALA A 142 6.93 2.34 -24.27
C ALA A 142 5.98 3.40 -23.69
N LYS A 143 4.75 2.98 -23.37
CA LYS A 143 3.68 3.77 -22.75
C LYS A 143 3.05 2.97 -21.60
N ASN A 144 2.24 3.63 -20.77
CA ASN A 144 1.42 2.94 -19.78
C ASN A 144 0.60 1.83 -20.43
N LEU A 145 0.54 0.69 -19.75
CA LEU A 145 -0.10 -0.53 -20.25
C LEU A 145 -1.41 -0.77 -19.51
N ILE A 146 -2.44 -1.21 -20.23
CA ILE A 146 -3.71 -1.62 -19.63
C ILE A 146 -3.90 -3.09 -19.97
N CYS A 147 -3.96 -3.91 -18.93
CA CYS A 147 -4.20 -5.33 -18.99
C CYS A 147 -5.57 -5.66 -18.40
N THR A 148 -6.13 -6.80 -18.79
CA THR A 148 -7.31 -7.41 -18.19
C THR A 148 -6.93 -8.77 -17.62
N GLN A 149 -7.61 -9.16 -16.56
CA GLN A 149 -7.61 -10.53 -16.07
C GLN A 149 -8.56 -11.40 -16.90
#